data_AF-A0A453IZM4-F1
#
_entry.id   AF-A0A453IZM4-F1
#
_cell.length_a   1.000
_cell.length_b   1.000
_cell.length_c   1.000
_cell.angle_alpha   90.00
_cell.angle_beta   90.00
_cell.angle_gamma   90.00
#
_symmetry.space_group_name_H-M   'P 1'
#
loop_
_entity.id
_entity.type
_entity.pdbx_description
1 polymer ?
#
loop_
_entity_poly.entity_id
_entity_poly.type
_entity_poly.pdbx_seq_one_letter_code
_entity_poly.pdbx_strand_id
1 'polypeptide(L)'
;MVVKLIDGRWEVIYYVGEHNHKLVDKPSLKKYLRSHQGIPPEERAFLTHHHNCNLTTGENDQVSRRMIGTELIVPYGTKHIKNLKTMLNKDATKEGDMIETVAYFKDQQ
;
A
#
# COMPACT_ATOMS: atom_id res chain seq x y z
N MET A 1 -0.47 15.78 13.75
CA MET A 1 -0.97 14.72 14.64
C MET A 1 -0.10 14.68 15.88
N VAL A 2 -0.68 14.57 17.08
CA VAL A 2 0.05 14.33 18.33
C VAL A 2 -0.48 13.04 18.93
N VAL A 3 0.45 12.19 19.35
CA VAL A 3 0.15 10.90 19.98
C VAL A 3 0.69 10.87 21.41
N LYS A 4 0.03 10.13 22.27
CA LYS A 4 0.44 9.89 23.65
C LYS A 4 0.32 8.40 23.97
N LEU A 5 1.27 7.88 24.74
CA LEU A 5 1.18 6.53 25.27
C LEU A 5 0.29 6.56 26.53
N ILE A 6 -0.86 5.90 26.48
CA ILE A 6 -1.84 5.79 27.57
C ILE A 6 -2.11 4.30 27.77
N ASP A 7 -1.91 3.78 28.98
CA ASP A 7 -2.10 2.38 29.34
C ASP A 7 -1.46 1.37 28.36
N GLY A 8 -0.26 1.70 27.88
CA GLY A 8 0.49 0.86 26.94
C GLY A 8 -0.02 0.88 25.50
N ARG A 9 -0.96 1.77 25.15
CA ARG A 9 -1.47 1.98 23.79
C ARG A 9 -1.14 3.38 23.30
N TRP A 10 -0.79 3.50 22.03
CA TRP A 10 -0.62 4.80 21.38
C TRP A 10 -1.99 5.36 21.02
N GLU A 11 -2.37 6.45 21.66
CA GLU A 11 -3.61 7.17 21.38
C GLU A 11 -3.31 8.48 20.64
N VAL A 12 -4.12 8.78 19.62
CA VAL A 12 -4.10 10.06 18.92
C VAL A 12 -4.89 11.07 19.74
N ILE A 13 -4.19 11.95 20.46
CA ILE A 13 -4.81 12.96 21.33
C ILE A 13 -5.11 14.28 20.60
N TYR A 14 -4.49 14.50 19.44
CA TYR A 14 -4.74 15.67 18.62
C TYR A 14 -4.48 15.36 17.14
N TYR A 15 -5.43 15.74 16.29
CA TYR A 15 -5.37 15.56 14.85
C TYR A 15 -5.84 16.84 14.16
N VAL A 16 -5.04 17.33 13.20
CA VAL A 16 -5.43 18.44 12.32
C VAL A 16 -5.98 17.81 11.06
N GLY A 17 -7.29 17.87 10.89
CA GLY A 17 -7.98 17.40 9.68
C GLY A 17 -8.06 18.46 8.59
N GLU A 18 -7.45 19.63 8.79
CA GLU A 18 -7.41 20.69 7.78
C GLU A 18 -6.35 20.35 6.73
N HIS A 19 -6.79 20.23 5.49
CA HIS A 19 -5.90 19.93 4.37
C HIS A 19 -5.42 21.23 3.72
N ASN A 20 -4.14 21.28 3.36
CA ASN A 20 -3.58 22.38 2.57
C ASN A 20 -3.88 22.25 1.06
N HIS A 21 -4.67 21.24 0.67
CA HIS A 21 -5.11 20.99 -0.69
C HIS A 21 -6.61 20.67 -0.70
N LYS A 22 -7.26 20.82 -1.85
CA LYS A 22 -8.66 20.39 -2.00
C LYS A 22 -8.73 18.89 -1.82
N LEU A 23 -9.74 18.45 -1.06
CA LEU A 23 -10.12 17.04 -1.02
C LEU A 23 -10.61 16.65 -2.41
N VAL A 24 -10.30 15.41 -2.82
CA VAL A 24 -10.81 14.87 -4.07
C VAL A 24 -12.29 14.56 -3.85
N ASP A 25 -13.13 15.36 -4.49
CA ASP A 25 -14.58 15.40 -4.34
C ASP A 25 -15.31 14.48 -5.33
N LYS A 26 -14.66 14.12 -6.45
CA LYS A 26 -15.23 13.29 -7.51
C LYS A 26 -14.43 12.02 -7.74
N PRO A 27 -15.10 10.86 -7.90
CA PRO A 27 -14.43 9.64 -8.29
C PRO A 27 -13.78 9.78 -9.65
N SER A 28 -12.52 9.38 -9.74
CA SER A 28 -11.78 9.42 -10.98
C SER A 28 -12.45 8.49 -11.99
N LEU A 29 -12.96 9.04 -13.09
CA LEU A 29 -13.49 8.25 -14.22
C LEU A 29 -12.45 7.24 -14.74
N LYS A 30 -11.16 7.51 -14.53
CA LYS A 30 -10.05 6.60 -14.86
C LYS A 30 -10.17 5.24 -14.19
N LYS A 31 -10.83 5.14 -13.03
CA LYS A 31 -11.13 3.86 -12.36
C LYS A 31 -11.92 2.92 -13.27
N TYR A 32 -12.84 3.47 -14.07
CA TYR A 32 -13.75 2.71 -14.94
C TYR A 32 -13.17 2.50 -16.35
N LEU A 33 -12.19 3.32 -16.76
CA LEU A 33 -11.53 3.19 -18.06
C LEU A 33 -10.38 2.19 -17.95
N ARG A 34 -10.56 0.97 -18.47
CA ARG A 34 -9.52 -0.10 -18.44
C ARG A 34 -8.15 0.35 -18.97
N SER A 35 -8.11 1.19 -19.99
CA SER A 35 -6.87 1.75 -20.55
C SER A 35 -6.16 2.74 -19.63
N HIS A 36 -6.83 3.19 -18.56
CA HIS A 36 -6.31 4.11 -17.55
C HIS A 36 -6.30 3.47 -16.16
N GLN A 37 -6.60 2.16 -16.08
CA GLN A 37 -6.48 1.38 -14.85
C GLN A 37 -5.01 1.15 -14.53
N GLY A 38 -4.61 1.50 -13.31
CA GLY A 38 -3.24 1.40 -12.86
C GLY A 38 -3.05 2.14 -11.54
N ILE A 39 -1.97 1.80 -10.85
CA ILE A 39 -1.57 2.49 -9.63
C ILE A 39 -0.68 3.67 -10.05
N PRO A 40 -1.07 4.93 -9.77
CA PRO A 40 -0.22 6.10 -10.01
C PRO A 40 1.16 5.96 -9.32
N PRO A 41 2.22 6.62 -9.80
CA PRO A 41 3.56 6.51 -9.21
C PRO A 41 3.60 6.87 -7.72
N GLU A 42 2.90 7.92 -7.30
CA GLU A 42 2.82 8.36 -5.90
C GLU A 42 2.16 7.28 -5.02
N GLU A 43 1.03 6.75 -5.47
CA GLU A 43 0.31 5.65 -4.82
C GLU A 43 1.12 4.35 -4.80
N ARG A 44 1.95 4.11 -5.81
CA ARG A 44 2.87 2.98 -5.82
C ARG A 44 3.91 3.12 -4.71
N ALA A 45 4.51 4.29 -4.54
CA ALA A 45 5.47 4.53 -3.46
C ALA A 45 4.82 4.35 -2.08
N PHE A 46 3.59 4.86 -1.91
CA PHE A 46 2.81 4.67 -0.70
C PHE A 46 2.53 3.20 -0.38
N LEU A 47 2.04 2.43 -1.37
CA LEU A 47 1.77 1.00 -1.21
C LEU A 47 3.04 0.17 -1.00
N THR A 48 4.17 0.57 -1.59
CA THR A 48 5.49 -0.04 -1.32
C THR A 48 5.93 0.21 0.12
N HIS A 49 5.75 1.42 0.64
CA HIS A 49 6.04 1.70 2.04
C HIS A 49 5.24 0.78 2.98
N HIS A 50 3.94 0.63 2.72
CA HIS A 50 3.11 -0.28 3.50
C HIS A 50 3.47 -1.76 3.36
N HIS A 51 3.91 -2.17 2.17
CA HIS A 51 4.42 -3.52 1.96
C HIS A 51 5.61 -3.80 2.88
N ASN A 52 6.52 -2.84 3.02
CA ASN A 52 7.66 -2.93 3.94
C ASN A 52 7.22 -2.95 5.41
N CYS A 53 6.06 -2.37 5.73
CA CYS A 53 5.42 -2.47 7.05
C CYS A 53 4.62 -3.78 7.25
N ASN A 54 4.70 -4.74 6.32
CA ASN A 54 4.00 -6.03 6.37
C ASN A 54 2.46 -5.94 6.37
N LEU A 55 1.88 -4.82 5.95
CA LEU A 55 0.43 -4.70 5.79
C LEU A 55 -0.08 -5.64 4.71
N THR A 56 -1.16 -6.38 4.99
CA THR A 56 -1.85 -7.25 4.03
C THR A 56 -2.42 -6.45 2.86
N THR A 57 -2.78 -7.14 1.77
CA THR A 57 -3.45 -6.49 0.64
C THR A 57 -4.75 -5.83 1.08
N GLY A 58 -5.52 -6.45 1.98
CA GLY A 58 -6.78 -5.90 2.49
C GLY A 58 -6.56 -4.64 3.34
N GLU A 59 -5.55 -4.64 4.21
CA GLU A 59 -5.21 -3.45 5.01
C GLU A 59 -4.73 -2.30 4.12
N ASN A 60 -3.91 -2.58 3.10
CA ASN A 60 -3.52 -1.57 2.11
C ASN A 60 -4.72 -0.98 1.39
N ASP A 61 -5.62 -1.84 0.92
CA ASP A 61 -6.84 -1.47 0.23
C ASP A 61 -7.73 -0.57 1.11
N GLN A 62 -7.83 -0.88 2.41
CA GLN A 62 -8.59 -0.12 3.40
C GLN A 62 -7.93 1.23 3.73
N VAL A 63 -6.61 1.27 3.95
CA VAL A 63 -5.89 2.51 4.26
C VAL A 63 -5.93 3.47 3.08
N SER A 64 -5.68 3.01 1.85
CA SER A 64 -5.78 3.86 0.65
C SER A 64 -7.17 4.46 0.48
N ARG A 65 -8.25 3.67 0.71
CA ARG A 65 -9.63 4.19 0.67
C ARG A 65 -9.88 5.26 1.72
N ARG A 66 -9.40 5.04 2.95
CA ARG A 66 -9.56 5.99 4.06
C ARG A 66 -8.81 7.30 3.79
N MET A 67 -7.60 7.23 3.25
CA MET A 67 -6.76 8.40 2.95
C MET A 67 -7.35 9.28 1.84
N ILE A 68 -7.94 8.66 0.82
CA ILE A 68 -8.56 9.37 -0.31
C ILE A 68 -9.99 9.86 0.03
N GLY A 69 -10.59 9.34 1.10
CA GLY A 69 -11.87 9.80 1.65
C GLY A 69 -13.11 9.07 1.14
N THR A 70 -12.98 8.14 0.17
CA THR A 70 -14.11 7.30 -0.29
C THR A 70 -13.66 6.11 -1.16
N GLU A 71 -14.36 4.98 -1.02
CA GLU A 71 -14.11 3.74 -1.78
C GLU A 71 -14.27 3.90 -3.30
N LEU A 72 -15.09 4.87 -3.73
CA LEU A 72 -15.41 5.08 -5.13
C LEU A 72 -14.32 5.86 -5.88
N ILE A 73 -13.44 6.57 -5.17
CA ILE A 73 -12.49 7.50 -5.78
C ILE A 73 -11.15 6.85 -6.14
N VAL A 74 -10.73 5.81 -5.42
CA VAL A 74 -9.44 5.14 -5.65
C VAL A 74 -9.37 4.61 -7.10
N PRO A 75 -8.39 5.03 -7.92
CA PRO A 75 -8.34 4.72 -9.36
C PRO A 75 -7.86 3.28 -9.67
N TYR A 76 -7.56 2.50 -8.63
CA TYR A 76 -7.14 1.12 -8.71
C TYR A 76 -7.93 0.25 -7.71
N GLY A 77 -7.99 -1.05 -8.00
CA GLY A 77 -8.69 -2.03 -7.15
C GLY A 77 -7.74 -2.99 -6.45
N THR A 78 -8.28 -3.81 -5.55
CA THR A 78 -7.54 -4.80 -4.73
C THR A 78 -6.64 -5.72 -5.56
N LYS A 79 -7.07 -6.11 -6.78
CA LYS A 79 -6.26 -6.92 -7.70
C LYS A 79 -4.99 -6.22 -8.16
N HIS A 80 -5.03 -4.91 -8.37
CA HIS A 80 -3.86 -4.12 -8.74
C HIS A 80 -2.86 -4.09 -7.58
N ILE A 81 -3.34 -3.90 -6.34
CA ILE A 81 -2.50 -3.95 -5.12
C ILE A 81 -1.87 -5.33 -4.98
N LYS A 82 -2.65 -6.42 -5.15
CA LYS A 82 -2.13 -7.79 -5.10
C LYS A 82 -1.02 -8.01 -6.12
N ASN A 83 -1.22 -7.58 -7.37
CA ASN A 83 -0.21 -7.72 -8.42
C ASN A 83 1.07 -6.92 -8.10
N LEU A 84 0.94 -5.69 -7.57
CA LEU A 84 2.08 -4.89 -7.12
C LEU A 84 2.87 -5.61 -6.03
N LYS A 85 2.21 -6.13 -5.00
CA LYS A 85 2.89 -6.88 -3.93
C LYS A 85 3.61 -8.12 -4.47
N THR A 86 3.02 -8.83 -5.44
CA THR A 86 3.70 -9.95 -6.10
C THR A 86 4.96 -9.49 -6.84
N MET A 87 4.95 -8.33 -7.49
CA MET A 87 6.16 -7.77 -8.11
C MET A 87 7.22 -7.41 -7.05
N LEU A 88 6.83 -6.72 -5.98
CA LEU A 88 7.74 -6.32 -4.91
C LEU A 88 8.40 -7.54 -4.22
N ASN A 89 7.63 -8.60 -3.97
CA ASN A 89 8.18 -9.85 -3.44
C ASN A 89 9.21 -10.47 -4.40
N LYS A 90 8.92 -10.49 -5.71
CA LYS A 90 9.88 -11.01 -6.71
C LYS A 90 11.18 -10.21 -6.72
N ASP A 91 11.07 -8.88 -6.62
CA ASP A 91 12.23 -7.99 -6.57
C ASP A 91 13.06 -8.21 -5.30
N ALA A 92 12.41 -8.51 -4.17
CA ALA A 92 13.07 -8.81 -2.90
C ALA A 92 13.86 -10.14 -2.94
N THR A 93 13.31 -11.17 -3.59
CA THR A 93 13.85 -12.55 -3.59
C THR A 93 15.00 -12.79 -4.59
N LYS A 94 15.76 -11.76 -5.00
CA LYS A 94 16.92 -11.81 -5.94
C LYS A 94 16.99 -13.07 -6.82
N GLU A 95 16.29 -13.04 -7.97
CA GLU A 95 16.20 -14.13 -8.97
C GLU A 95 15.22 -15.28 -8.65
N GLY A 96 14.60 -15.27 -7.46
CA GLY A 96 13.44 -16.08 -7.10
C GLY A 96 13.72 -17.14 -6.05
N ASP A 97 12.67 -17.55 -5.33
CA ASP A 97 12.70 -18.51 -4.20
C ASP A 97 13.55 -19.76 -4.47
N MET A 98 13.57 -20.25 -5.71
CA MET A 98 14.34 -21.44 -6.11
C MET A 98 15.86 -21.23 -5.99
N ILE A 99 16.37 -20.04 -6.30
CA ILE A 99 17.81 -19.75 -6.26
C ILE A 99 18.25 -19.54 -4.82
N GLU A 100 17.47 -18.85 -4.00
CA GLU A 100 17.73 -18.74 -2.56
C GLU A 100 17.68 -20.11 -1.88
N THR A 101 16.74 -20.97 -2.25
CA THR A 101 16.64 -22.35 -1.75
C THR A 101 17.88 -23.16 -2.12
N VAL A 102 18.34 -23.10 -3.38
CA VAL A 102 19.55 -23.80 -3.82
C VAL A 102 20.81 -23.25 -3.12
N ALA A 103 20.90 -21.93 -2.92
CA ALA A 103 22.00 -21.31 -2.19
C ALA A 103 22.06 -21.78 -0.74
N TYR A 104 20.92 -21.81 -0.04
CA TYR A 104 20.83 -22.32 1.33
C TYR A 104 21.36 -23.74 1.45
N PHE A 105 20.97 -24.65 0.56
CA PHE A 105 21.45 -26.04 0.61
C PHE A 105 22.93 -26.19 0.25
N LYS A 106 23.49 -25.31 -0.60
CA LYS A 106 24.92 -25.30 -0.92
C LYS A 106 25.78 -24.78 0.24
N ASP A 107 25.25 -23.86 1.06
CA ASP A 107 25.97 -23.28 2.19
C ASP A 107 26.00 -24.21 3.43
N GLN A 108 25.13 -25.23 3.45
CA GLN A 108 25.04 -26.25 4.50
C GLN A 108 25.91 -27.50 4.23
N GLN A 109 26.72 -27.52 3.17
CA GLN A 109 27.52 -28.66 2.71
C GLN A 109 29.02 -28.38 2.85
#